data_AF-M3YB06-F1
#
_entry.id   AF-M3YB06-F1
#
_cell.length_a   1.000
_cell.length_b   1.000
_cell.length_c   1.000
_cell.angle_alpha   90.00
_cell.angle_beta   90.00
_cell.angle_gamma   90.00
#
_symmetry.space_group_name_H-M   'P 1'
#
loop_
_entity.id
_entity.type
_entity.pdbx_description
1 polymer ?
#
loop_
_entity_poly.entity_id
_entity_poly.type
_entity_poly.pdbx_seq_one_letter_code
_entity_poly.pdbx_strand_id
1 'polypeptide(L)'
;MSTDLTRWRPALPCFLHPRALLQLIILPVRLSYVNYAEDLASKLLQCSPKNRLSAQAALSHEYFSDLPPRLWELTDMSSIFTVPNVRLQPEAGESMRAFGKNNSYGKSLSNSKH
;
A
#
# COMPACT_ATOMS: atom_id res chain seq x y z
N MET A 1 27.38 32.29 31.52
CA MET A 1 26.45 31.26 31.02
C MET A 1 25.06 31.87 31.00
N SER A 2 24.61 32.42 29.88
CA SER A 2 23.20 32.71 29.66
C SER A 2 22.93 32.80 28.16
N THR A 3 21.81 32.21 27.77
CA THR A 3 21.42 31.77 26.44
C THR A 3 21.02 32.92 25.51
N ASP A 4 21.80 33.14 24.45
CA ASP A 4 21.34 33.86 23.26
C ASP A 4 21.08 32.82 22.16
N LEU A 5 19.81 32.44 22.02
CA LEU A 5 19.33 31.55 20.97
C LEU A 5 18.04 32.13 20.36
N THR A 6 18.01 33.44 20.10
CA THR A 6 16.81 34.13 19.59
C THR A 6 16.95 34.63 18.16
N ARG A 7 17.98 34.21 17.42
CA ARG A 7 18.16 34.58 16.01
C ARG A 7 18.31 33.39 15.06
N TRP A 8 17.34 32.48 15.11
CA TRP A 8 17.07 31.59 13.98
C TRP A 8 15.67 31.87 13.45
N ARG A 9 15.57 32.84 12.54
CA ARG A 9 14.44 32.95 11.62
C ARG A 9 14.86 32.37 10.28
N PRO A 10 14.46 31.14 9.92
CA PRO A 10 14.38 30.78 8.52
C PRO A 10 13.04 31.32 8.00
N ALA A 11 13.03 32.60 7.62
CA ALA A 11 12.02 33.10 6.71
C ALA A 11 12.47 32.77 5.28
N LEU A 12 12.46 31.48 4.96
CA LEU A 12 12.42 31.00 3.58
C LEU A 12 11.13 30.20 3.47
N PRO A 13 10.29 30.47 2.46
CA PRO A 13 8.99 29.84 2.35
C PRO A 13 9.18 28.32 2.29
N CYS A 14 8.44 27.61 3.14
CA CYS A 14 8.40 26.14 3.20
C CYS A 14 8.00 25.46 1.87
N PHE A 15 7.82 26.22 0.79
CA PHE A 15 7.16 25.84 -0.45
C PHE A 15 8.09 25.57 -1.64
N LEU A 16 9.41 25.69 -1.49
CA LEU A 16 10.35 25.17 -2.50
C LEU A 16 11.16 24.01 -1.95
N HIS A 17 10.45 23.01 -1.40
CA HIS A 17 11.04 21.72 -1.09
C HIS A 17 11.14 20.88 -2.38
N PRO A 18 12.22 20.11 -2.59
CA PRO A 18 12.29 19.10 -3.65
C PRO A 18 11.17 18.03 -3.54
N ARG A 19 10.33 18.08 -2.50
CA ARG A 19 9.18 17.19 -2.25
C ARG A 19 7.90 17.61 -2.99
N ALA A 20 7.74 18.88 -3.36
CA ALA A 20 6.66 19.28 -4.28
C ALA A 20 6.88 18.64 -5.67
N LEU A 21 8.13 18.38 -6.06
CA LEU A 21 8.47 17.70 -7.32
C LEU A 21 8.09 16.21 -7.33
N LEU A 22 8.12 15.51 -6.18
CA LEU A 22 7.63 14.12 -6.10
C LEU A 22 6.12 14.05 -6.36
N GLN A 23 5.37 15.01 -5.81
CA GLN A 23 3.91 15.08 -5.96
C GLN A 23 3.51 15.57 -7.35
N LEU A 24 4.29 16.47 -7.95
CA LEU A 24 3.95 17.12 -9.23
C LEU A 24 4.54 16.42 -10.48
N ILE A 25 5.61 15.62 -10.35
CA ILE A 25 6.33 15.04 -11.52
C ILE A 25 6.33 13.50 -11.52
N ILE A 26 6.43 12.84 -10.37
CA ILE A 26 6.57 11.36 -10.33
C ILE A 26 5.22 10.65 -10.18
N LEU A 27 4.33 11.16 -9.31
CA LEU A 27 3.01 10.56 -9.09
C LEU A 27 2.11 10.53 -10.35
N PRO A 28 1.92 11.63 -11.11
CA PRO A 28 1.01 11.60 -12.26
C PRO A 28 1.52 10.72 -13.41
N VAL A 29 2.83 10.55 -13.57
CA VAL A 29 3.41 9.79 -14.70
C VAL A 29 3.17 8.28 -14.61
N ARG A 30 3.01 7.71 -13.41
CA ARG A 30 2.81 6.25 -13.25
C ARG A 30 1.40 5.86 -12.82
N LEU A 31 0.69 6.72 -12.10
CA LEU A 31 -0.66 6.42 -11.58
C LEU A 31 -1.80 6.90 -12.50
N SER A 32 -1.52 7.67 -13.55
CA SER A 32 -2.54 8.14 -14.50
C SER A 32 -3.30 7.02 -15.21
N TYR A 33 -2.73 5.81 -15.29
CA TYR A 33 -3.37 4.67 -15.95
C TYR A 33 -4.38 3.93 -15.07
N VAL A 34 -4.41 4.22 -13.75
CA VAL A 34 -5.28 3.52 -12.80
C VAL A 34 -6.27 4.51 -12.19
N ASN A 35 -7.56 4.25 -12.36
CA ASN A 35 -8.63 5.12 -11.87
C ASN A 35 -8.49 5.34 -10.36
N TYR A 36 -8.72 6.58 -9.90
CA TYR A 36 -8.70 6.99 -8.48
C TYR A 36 -7.38 6.79 -7.73
N ALA A 37 -6.34 6.27 -8.40
CA ALA A 37 -5.08 5.90 -7.77
C ALA A 37 -4.25 7.13 -7.38
N GLU A 38 -4.23 8.14 -8.26
CA GLU A 38 -3.61 9.44 -7.98
C GLU A 38 -4.24 10.11 -6.76
N ASP A 39 -5.57 10.14 -6.69
CA ASP A 39 -6.31 10.77 -5.59
C ASP A 39 -6.01 10.06 -4.26
N LEU A 40 -6.07 8.73 -4.23
CA LEU A 40 -5.70 7.94 -3.04
C LEU A 40 -4.24 8.19 -2.63
N ALA A 41 -3.31 8.15 -3.59
CA ALA A 41 -1.89 8.37 -3.35
C ALA A 41 -1.62 9.77 -2.79
N SER A 42 -2.30 10.79 -3.31
CA SER A 42 -2.19 12.17 -2.83
C SER A 42 -2.59 12.27 -1.35
N LYS A 43 -3.69 11.64 -0.94
CA LYS A 43 -4.18 11.63 0.46
C LYS A 43 -3.29 10.83 1.41
N LEU A 44 -2.58 9.82 0.91
CA LEU A 44 -1.61 9.04 1.70
C LEU A 44 -0.25 9.74 1.81
N LEU A 45 0.21 10.40 0.75
CA LEU A 45 1.52 11.02 0.66
C LEU A 45 1.50 12.49 1.10
N GLN A 46 0.95 12.72 2.29
CA GLN A 46 0.87 14.05 2.91
C GLN A 46 2.14 14.36 3.71
N CYS A 47 2.66 15.59 3.58
CA CYS A 47 3.84 16.06 4.32
C CYS A 47 3.60 16.10 5.83
N SER A 48 2.40 16.52 6.23
CA SER A 48 1.98 16.47 7.63
C SER A 48 1.35 15.10 7.91
N PRO A 49 1.86 14.32 8.88
CA PRO A 49 1.28 13.02 9.20
C PRO A 49 -0.16 13.12 9.73
N LYS A 50 -0.55 14.27 10.28
CA LYS A 50 -1.92 14.52 10.78
C LYS A 50 -2.95 14.63 9.65
N ASN A 51 -2.52 14.99 8.45
CA ASN A 51 -3.39 15.11 7.27
C ASN A 51 -3.42 13.82 6.45
N ARG A 52 -2.63 12.81 6.83
CA ARG A 52 -2.56 11.53 6.12
C ARG A 52 -3.87 10.77 6.31
N LEU A 53 -4.38 10.20 5.22
CA LEU A 53 -5.53 9.32 5.26
C LEU A 53 -5.27 8.11 6.17
N SER A 54 -6.21 7.78 7.05
CA SER A 54 -6.12 6.60 7.91
C SER A 54 -6.28 5.32 7.09
N ALA A 55 -5.78 4.19 7.61
CA ALA A 55 -5.91 2.89 6.93
C ALA A 55 -7.38 2.53 6.67
N GLN A 56 -8.25 2.73 7.66
CA GLN A 56 -9.68 2.47 7.53
C GLN A 56 -10.33 3.33 6.45
N ALA A 57 -10.01 4.63 6.41
CA ALA A 57 -10.55 5.53 5.40
C ALA A 57 -9.98 5.26 3.99
N ALA A 58 -8.73 4.79 3.91
CA ALA A 58 -8.13 4.38 2.64
C ALA A 58 -8.82 3.14 2.05
N LEU A 59 -9.19 2.18 2.89
CA LEU A 59 -9.92 0.98 2.46
C LEU A 59 -11.32 1.30 1.91
N SER A 60 -11.96 2.36 2.41
CA SER A 60 -13.25 2.85 1.90
C SER A 60 -13.15 3.72 0.64
N HIS A 61 -11.96 3.89 0.06
CA HIS A 61 -11.76 4.71 -1.13
C HIS A 61 -12.28 4.03 -2.41
N GLU A 62 -12.73 4.83 -3.39
CA GLU A 62 -13.23 4.33 -4.68
C GLU A 62 -12.20 3.51 -5.47
N TYR A 63 -10.91 3.67 -5.15
CA TYR A 63 -9.83 2.85 -5.69
C TYR A 63 -10.03 1.34 -5.40
N PHE A 64 -10.67 1.01 -4.28
CA PHE A 64 -10.97 -0.36 -3.88
C PHE A 64 -12.42 -0.78 -4.19
N SER A 65 -13.17 0.00 -4.96
CA SER A 65 -14.59 -0.28 -5.27
C SER A 65 -14.78 -1.58 -6.08
N ASP A 66 -13.78 -1.99 -6.85
CA ASP A 66 -13.77 -3.23 -7.62
C ASP A 66 -13.54 -4.49 -6.75
N LEU A 67 -13.26 -4.32 -5.46
CA LEU A 67 -13.03 -5.43 -4.54
C LEU A 67 -14.35 -6.11 -4.12
N PRO A 68 -14.39 -7.45 -4.04
CA PRO A 68 -15.56 -8.17 -3.55
C PRO A 68 -15.97 -7.74 -2.13
N PRO A 69 -17.25 -7.47 -1.85
CA PRO A 69 -17.72 -7.04 -0.52
C PRO A 69 -17.33 -7.99 0.62
N ARG A 70 -17.21 -9.29 0.31
CA ARG A 70 -16.83 -10.34 1.25
C ARG A 70 -15.44 -10.13 1.88
N LEU A 71 -14.58 -9.33 1.26
CA LEU A 71 -13.28 -8.95 1.85
C LEU A 71 -13.44 -8.11 3.12
N TRP A 72 -14.51 -7.33 3.22
CA TRP A 72 -14.76 -6.46 4.38
C TRP A 72 -15.30 -7.19 5.60
N GLU A 73 -15.79 -8.42 5.42
CA GLU A 73 -16.36 -9.28 6.46
C GLU A 73 -15.34 -10.31 6.99
N LEU A 74 -14.12 -10.29 6.46
CA LEU A 74 -13.06 -11.20 6.87
C LEU A 74 -12.62 -10.96 8.31
N THR A 75 -12.26 -12.05 8.99
CA THR A 75 -11.63 -11.96 10.30
C THR A 75 -10.16 -11.56 10.14
N ASP A 76 -9.59 -10.91 11.14
CA ASP A 76 -8.19 -10.45 11.13
C ASP A 76 -7.17 -11.57 10.86
N MET A 77 -7.52 -12.81 11.22
CA MET A 77 -6.69 -14.00 11.03
C MET A 77 -6.92 -14.71 9.70
N SER A 78 -7.94 -14.31 8.92
CA SER A 78 -8.27 -14.93 7.65
C SER A 78 -7.51 -14.28 6.49
N SER A 79 -7.08 -15.10 5.54
CA SER A 79 -6.40 -14.61 4.34
C SER A 79 -7.40 -14.09 3.32
N ILE A 80 -7.08 -12.98 2.65
CA ILE A 80 -7.87 -12.42 1.54
C ILE A 80 -8.06 -13.40 0.37
N PHE A 81 -7.15 -14.35 0.18
CA PHE A 81 -7.24 -15.37 -0.87
C PHE A 81 -8.25 -16.49 -0.57
N THR A 82 -8.85 -16.50 0.63
CA THR A 82 -10.00 -17.37 0.92
C THR A 82 -11.27 -16.90 0.22
N VAL A 83 -11.33 -15.63 -0.19
CA VAL A 83 -12.47 -15.06 -0.90
C VAL A 83 -12.45 -15.54 -2.36
N PRO A 84 -13.53 -16.18 -2.85
CA PRO A 84 -13.64 -16.55 -4.25
C PRO A 84 -13.47 -15.31 -5.14
N ASN A 85 -12.73 -15.47 -6.25
CA ASN A 85 -12.40 -14.41 -7.21
C ASN A 85 -11.28 -13.43 -6.82
N VAL A 86 -10.74 -13.52 -5.59
CA VAL A 86 -9.53 -12.80 -5.22
C VAL A 86 -8.32 -13.67 -5.55
N ARG A 87 -7.53 -13.24 -6.55
CA ARG A 87 -6.34 -13.97 -7.01
C ARG A 87 -5.21 -12.99 -7.32
N LEU A 88 -3.98 -13.45 -7.17
CA LEU A 88 -2.81 -12.72 -7.64
C LEU A 88 -2.76 -12.78 -9.16
N GLN A 89 -2.56 -11.61 -9.79
CA GLN A 89 -2.27 -11.54 -11.21
C GLN A 89 -0.77 -11.81 -11.41
N PRO A 90 -0.37 -12.70 -12.34
CA PRO A 90 1.04 -12.90 -12.66
C PRO A 90 1.67 -11.59 -13.15
N GLU A 91 2.85 -11.25 -12.65
CA GLU A 91 3.58 -10.08 -13.15
C GLU A 91 4.14 -10.37 -14.55
N ALA A 92 3.94 -9.44 -15.48
CA ALA A 92 4.51 -9.48 -16.82
C ALA A 92 5.99 -9.02 -16.79
N GLY A 93 6.86 -9.83 -16.20
CA GLY A 93 8.29 -9.54 -16.08
C GLY A 93 9.01 -10.57 -15.19
N GLU A 94 10.32 -10.71 -15.38
CA GLU A 94 11.18 -11.83 -14.95
C GLU A 94 11.37 -12.00 -13.42
N SER A 95 10.38 -11.71 -12.59
CA SER A 95 10.46 -11.80 -11.12
C SER A 95 9.81 -13.05 -10.53
N MET A 96 9.56 -14.10 -11.33
CA MET A 96 9.06 -15.38 -10.78
C MET A 96 10.13 -16.27 -10.15
N ARG A 97 11.40 -15.84 -10.11
CA ARG A 97 12.50 -16.66 -9.56
C ARG A 97 12.66 -16.58 -8.03
N ALA A 98 11.97 -15.69 -7.33
CA ALA A 98 12.28 -15.42 -5.92
C ALA A 98 11.42 -16.15 -4.87
N PHE A 99 10.22 -16.66 -5.18
CA PHE A 99 9.39 -17.34 -4.17
C PHE A 99 8.65 -18.58 -4.71
N GLY A 100 9.43 -19.56 -5.17
CA GLY A 100 8.97 -20.95 -5.25
C GLY A 100 9.06 -21.63 -3.88
N LYS A 101 8.21 -21.26 -2.91
CA LYS A 101 8.00 -22.09 -1.72
C LYS A 101 6.88 -23.09 -2.01
N ASN A 102 7.32 -24.24 -2.51
CA ASN A 102 6.67 -25.55 -2.46
C ASN A 102 5.57 -25.68 -1.38
N ASN A 103 4.32 -25.68 -1.84
CA ASN A 103 3.20 -26.16 -1.06
C ASN A 103 3.28 -27.70 -0.96
N SER A 104 3.87 -28.22 0.11
CA SER A 104 3.90 -29.67 0.39
C SER A 104 3.73 -29.97 1.87
N TYR A 105 2.55 -29.67 2.43
CA TYR A 105 2.14 -30.22 3.72
C TYR A 105 0.66 -30.62 3.65
N GLY A 106 0.39 -31.86 3.23
CA GLY A 106 -0.96 -32.42 3.27
C GLY A 106 -1.13 -33.76 2.56
N LYS A 107 -1.22 -34.83 3.37
CA LYS A 107 -1.73 -36.19 3.09
C LYS A 107 -0.73 -37.12 2.39
N SER A 108 -0.29 -38.22 3.01
CA SER A 108 -1.14 -39.39 3.27
C SER A 108 -0.59 -40.26 4.42
N LEU A 109 -1.41 -40.51 5.44
CA LEU A 109 -1.32 -41.69 6.28
C LEU A 109 -2.04 -42.82 5.53
N SER A 110 -1.36 -43.95 5.27
CA SER A 110 -2.02 -45.24 5.24
C SER A 110 -1.05 -46.34 5.64
N ASN A 111 -1.29 -46.90 6.83
CA ASN A 111 -0.84 -48.24 7.20
C ASN A 111 -1.20 -49.23 6.08
N SER A 112 -0.30 -50.14 5.75
CA SER A 112 -0.70 -51.54 5.60
C SER A 112 0.48 -52.46 5.91
N LYS A 113 0.13 -53.48 6.68
CA LYS A 113 0.95 -54.53 7.26
C LYS A 113 0.82 -55.75 6.34
N HIS A 114 1.92 -56.31 5.86
CA HIS A 114 2.05 -57.73 5.59
C HIS A 114 3.52 -58.12 5.51
#